data_AF-A0A523L3U8-F1
#
_entry.id   AF-A0A523L3U8-F1
#
_cell.length_a   1.000
_cell.length_b   1.000
_cell.length_c   1.000
_cell.angle_alpha   90.00
_cell.angle_beta   90.00
_cell.angle_gamma   90.00
#
_symmetry.space_group_name_H-M   'P 1'
#
loop_
_entity.id
_entity.type
_entity.pdbx_description
1 polymer ?
#
loop_
_entity_poly.entity_id
_entity_poly.type
_entity_poly.pdbx_seq_one_letter_code
_entity_poly.pdbx_strand_id
1 'polypeptide(L)' 'MNIYILGICGTFMAGIAILARELGFEVEGSDANVYPPMSNQLNDA' A
#
# COMPACT_ATOMS: atom_id res chain seq x y z
N MET A 1 6.20 14.09 -2.68
CA MET A 1 7.23 13.05 -2.55
C MET A 1 6.53 11.72 -2.75
N ASN A 2 7.01 10.87 -3.65
CA ASN A 2 6.37 9.59 -3.99
C ASN A 2 7.11 8.44 -3.29
N ILE A 3 6.38 7.60 -2.58
CA ILE A 3 6.88 6.45 -1.83
C ILE A 3 6.52 5.19 -2.60
N TYR A 4 7.53 4.43 -3.01
CA TYR A 4 7.35 3.14 -3.68
C TYR A 4 7.64 1.99 -2.73
N ILE A 5 6.64 1.13 -2.49
CA ILE A 5 6.73 0.01 -1.53
C ILE A 5 6.83 -1.32 -2.28
N LEU A 6 7.92 -2.04 -2.07
CA LEU A 6 8.07 -3.44 -2.50
C LEU A 6 7.50 -4.37 -1.43
N GLY A 7 6.60 -5.27 -1.83
CA GLY A 7 5.84 -6.11 -0.92
C GLY A 7 4.63 -5.40 -0.29
N ILE A 8 3.97 -4.51 -1.03
CA ILE A 8 2.91 -3.64 -0.50
C ILE A 8 1.67 -4.43 -0.02
N CYS A 9 1.43 -5.65 -0.53
CA CYS A 9 0.29 -6.48 -0.13
C CYS A 9 0.52 -7.25 1.18
N GLY A 10 1.67 -7.08 1.85
CA GLY A 10 1.85 -7.55 3.22
C GLY A 10 1.04 -6.72 4.21
N THR A 11 0.38 -7.34 5.19
CA THR A 11 -0.48 -6.65 6.18
C THR A 11 0.19 -5.44 6.85
N PHE A 12 1.47 -5.59 7.21
CA PHE A 12 2.25 -4.51 7.81
C PHE A 12 2.54 -3.38 6.82
N MET A 13 2.96 -3.73 5.60
CA MET A 13 3.31 -2.76 4.56
C MET A 13 2.10 -2.00 4.05
N ALA A 14 0.93 -2.65 3.97
CA ALA A 14 -0.32 -2.01 3.64
C ALA A 14 -0.74 -0.98 4.72
N GLY A 15 -0.53 -1.30 6.01
CA GLY A 15 -0.76 -0.34 7.08
C GLY A 15 0.14 0.90 6.97
N ILE A 16 1.42 0.71 6.64
CA ILE A 16 2.34 1.83 6.39
C ILE A 16 1.91 2.64 5.17
N ALA A 17 1.48 1.97 4.09
CA ALA A 17 1.01 2.63 2.88
C ALA A 17 -0.18 3.55 3.15
N ILE A 18 -1.15 3.10 3.95
CA ILE A 18 -2.33 3.89 4.32
C ILE A 18 -1.91 5.10 5.17
N LEU A 19 -1.09 4.91 6.20
CA LEU A 19 -0.60 6.02 7.03
C LEU A 19 0.19 7.06 6.22
N ALA A 20 0.99 6.61 5.25
CA ALA A 20 1.70 7.50 4.35
C ALA A 20 0.75 8.30 3.45
N ARG A 21 -0.33 7.69 2.95
CA ARG A 21 -1.39 8.41 2.22
C ARG A 21 -2.09 9.45 3.10
N GLU A 22 -2.43 9.10 4.34
CA GLU A 22 -3.05 10.03 5.30
C GLU A 22 -2.15 11.24 5.61
N LEU A 23 -0.84 11.07 5.55
CA LEU A 23 0.14 12.15 5.71
C LEU A 23 0.34 12.99 4.42
N GLY A 24 -0.37 12.68 3.34
CA GLY A 24 -0.31 13.41 2.07
C GLY A 24 0.82 12.98 1.14
N PHE A 25 1.41 11.80 1.36
CA PHE A 25 2.36 11.21 0.41
C PHE A 25 1.62 10.45 -0.68
N GLU A 26 2.13 10.53 -1.91
CA GLU A 26 1.72 9.60 -2.96
C GLU A 26 2.41 8.25 -2.71
N VAL A 27 1.64 7.17 -2.76
CA VAL A 27 2.13 5.82 -2.44
C VAL A 27 1.76 4.86 -3.56
N GLU A 28 2.79 4.28 -4.15
CA GLU A 28 2.73 3.23 -5.15
C GLU A 28 3.46 1.99 -4.63
N GLY A 29 3.24 0.83 -5.26
CA GLY A 29 3.95 -0.37 -4.86
C GLY A 29 3.75 -1.55 -5.78
N SER A 30 4.56 -2.58 -5.55
CA SER A 30 4.51 -3.84 -6.27
C SER A 30 4.63 -4.99 -5.28
N ASP A 31 3.95 -6.08 -5.58
CA ASP A 31 4.01 -7.32 -4.81
C ASP A 31 3.96 -8.51 -5.79
N ALA A 32 4.60 -9.62 -5.41
CA ALA A 32 4.57 -10.84 -6.20
C ALA A 32 3.15 -11.45 -6.23
N ASN A 33 2.36 -11.23 -5.17
CA ASN A 33 0.97 -11.66 -5.11
C ASN A 33 0.09 -10.49 -4.66
N VAL A 34 -0.73 -9.97 -5.58
CA VAL A 34 -1.78 -9.00 -5.28
C VAL A 34 -3.09 -9.76 -5.15
N TYR A 35 -3.60 -9.89 -3.92
CA TYR A 35 -4.78 -10.71 -3.64
C TYR A 35 -5.75 -10.03 -2.65
N PRO A 36 -7.06 -10.30 -2.78
CA PRO A 36 -8.03 -9.89 -1.76
C PRO A 36 -7.71 -10.57 -0.42
N PRO A 37 -7.91 -9.89 0.73
CA PRO A 37 -8.55 -8.59 0.90
C PRO A 37 -7.62 -7.38 0.76
N MET A 38 -6.30 -7.58 0.67
CA MET A 38 -5.32 -6.49 0.77
C MET A 38 -5.31 -5.58 -0.46
N SER A 39 -5.56 -6.15 -1.65
CA SER A 39 -5.75 -5.38 -2.87
C SER A 39 -6.91 -4.39 -2.79
N ASN A 40 -7.99 -4.76 -2.07
CA ASN A 40 -9.16 -3.90 -1.91
C ASN A 40 -8.85 -2.78 -0.91
N GLN A 41 -8.25 -3.13 0.23
CA GLN A 41 -7.82 -2.13 1.22
C GLN A 41 -6.86 -1.08 0.63
N LEU A 42 -5.96 -1.47 -0.28
CA LEU A 42 -5.04 -0.54 -0.93
C LEU A 42 -5.66 0.25 -2.09
N ASN A 43 -6.79 -0.20 -2.65
CA ASN A 43 -7.51 0.53 -3.71
C ASN A 43 -8.59 1.46 -3.14
N ASP A 44 -9.22 1.07 -2.02
CA ASP A 44 -10.32 1.80 -1.41
C ASP A 44 -9.85 2.89 -0.42
N ALA A 45 -8.58 2.87 -0.01
CA ALA A 45 -7.94 3.84 0.88
C ALA A 45 -7.32 5.02 0.11
#